data_AF-A0A1U7MS68-F1
#
_entry.id   AF-A0A1U7MS68-F1
#
_cell.length_a   1.000
_cell.length_b   1.000
_cell.length_c   1.000
_cell.angle_alpha   90.00
_cell.angle_beta   90.00
_cell.angle_gamma   90.00
#
_symmetry.space_group_name_H-M   'P 1'
#
loop_
_entity.id
_entity.type
_entity.pdbx_description
1 polymer ?
#
loop_
_entity_poly.entity_id
_entity_poly.type
_entity_poly.pdbx_seq_one_letter_code
_entity_poly.pdbx_strand_id
1 'polypeptide(L)'
;MPDQEALLARMAAAATRRDDPAGAVLAVRTVRARELVRVVLGDLVGGWSGTQVRRALTDVTEATLRGALDVALRTVRERDGELVTDLLVVGMGRLGGRELGYASDADVLFVHRPRPGADAERANRQAADVVGELRSGLSDRSGPDPVLELDADLRPEGRSGPWCAAWRAMPPTTHVGRRGGSRRRCCGPVRSRGTRTWPVLHRAGRAAALARGRDRARGGAGDPSAEGTDGV
;
A
#
# COMPACT_ATOMS: atom_id res chain seq x y z
N MET A 1 0.70 18.69 -11.83
CA MET A 1 0.60 17.83 -10.63
C MET A 1 0.85 16.38 -11.03
N PRO A 2 1.51 15.57 -10.20
CA PRO A 2 1.71 14.16 -10.54
C PRO A 2 0.37 13.45 -10.63
N ASP A 3 0.20 12.65 -11.67
CA ASP A 3 -0.95 11.77 -11.83
C ASP A 3 -0.76 10.51 -10.97
N GLN A 4 -1.79 10.13 -10.20
CA GLN A 4 -1.68 9.05 -9.22
C GLN A 4 -1.48 7.69 -9.89
N GLU A 5 -2.16 7.42 -11.00
CA GLU A 5 -2.04 6.16 -11.73
C GLU A 5 -0.63 6.04 -12.34
N ALA A 6 -0.12 7.11 -12.92
CA ALA A 6 1.24 7.16 -13.46
C ALA A 6 2.31 6.99 -12.38
N LEU A 7 2.12 7.53 -11.17
CA LEU A 7 3.02 7.31 -10.03
C LEU A 7 3.06 5.83 -9.64
N LEU A 8 1.88 5.22 -9.49
CA LEU A 8 1.74 3.81 -9.15
C LEU A 8 2.43 2.91 -10.18
N ALA A 9 2.15 3.13 -11.47
CA ALA A 9 2.75 2.38 -12.55
C ALA A 9 4.28 2.53 -12.58
N ARG A 10 4.80 3.76 -12.36
CA ARG A 10 6.24 4.03 -12.37
C ARG A 10 6.97 3.34 -11.22
N MET A 11 6.40 3.38 -10.01
CA MET A 11 6.99 2.72 -8.83
C MET A 11 6.92 1.20 -8.95
N ALA A 12 5.79 0.65 -9.40
CA ALA A 12 5.67 -0.78 -9.68
C ALA A 12 6.70 -1.24 -10.71
N ALA A 13 6.82 -0.52 -11.84
CA ALA A 13 7.81 -0.84 -12.87
C ALA A 13 9.26 -0.71 -12.37
N ALA A 14 9.55 0.23 -11.47
CA ALA A 14 10.87 0.35 -10.86
C ALA A 14 11.21 -0.83 -9.96
N ALA A 15 10.25 -1.29 -9.16
CA ALA A 15 10.40 -2.46 -8.29
C ALA A 15 10.55 -3.76 -9.08
N THR A 16 9.78 -3.98 -10.15
CA THR A 16 9.80 -5.25 -10.91
C THR A 16 11.07 -5.46 -11.72
N ARG A 17 11.84 -4.40 -12.02
CA ARG A 17 13.15 -4.50 -12.68
C ARG A 17 14.28 -4.97 -11.75
N ARG A 18 13.97 -5.28 -10.49
CA ARG A 18 14.93 -5.71 -9.48
C ARG A 18 14.48 -7.05 -8.91
N ASP A 19 15.40 -8.01 -8.93
CA ASP A 19 15.20 -9.35 -8.41
C ASP A 19 15.43 -9.38 -6.89
N ASP A 20 16.36 -8.57 -6.37
CA ASP A 20 16.61 -8.47 -4.93
C ASP A 20 15.60 -7.53 -4.24
N PRO A 21 15.01 -7.92 -3.09
CA PRO A 21 14.02 -7.09 -2.39
C PRO A 21 14.52 -5.72 -1.95
N ALA A 22 15.75 -5.65 -1.43
CA ALA A 22 16.34 -4.40 -0.94
C ALA A 22 16.49 -3.37 -2.08
N GLY A 23 17.06 -3.80 -3.21
CA GLY A 23 17.20 -3.02 -4.43
C GLY A 23 15.86 -2.63 -5.05
N ALA A 24 14.84 -3.49 -4.96
CA ALA A 24 13.49 -3.17 -5.41
C ALA A 24 12.85 -2.05 -4.59
N VAL A 25 12.94 -2.08 -3.25
CA VAL A 25 12.44 -0.99 -2.39
C VAL A 25 13.27 0.28 -2.57
N LEU A 26 14.59 0.17 -2.70
CA LEU A 26 15.44 1.31 -3.02
C LEU A 26 15.02 1.96 -4.34
N ALA A 27 14.70 1.18 -5.38
CA ALA A 27 14.23 1.72 -6.65
C ALA A 27 12.90 2.49 -6.52
N VAL A 28 11.97 2.01 -5.67
CA VAL A 28 10.74 2.75 -5.33
C VAL A 28 11.08 4.08 -4.64
N ARG A 29 12.03 4.07 -3.70
CA ARG A 29 12.48 5.28 -2.99
C ARG A 29 13.20 6.27 -3.89
N THR A 30 13.96 5.81 -4.87
CA THR A 30 14.56 6.68 -5.89
C THR A 30 13.48 7.38 -6.73
N VAL A 31 12.40 6.67 -7.09
CA VAL A 31 11.25 7.31 -7.74
C VAL A 31 10.62 8.34 -6.81
N ARG A 32 10.37 8.01 -5.54
CA ARG A 32 9.86 8.96 -4.53
C ARG A 32 10.72 10.22 -4.46
N ALA A 33 12.04 10.09 -4.35
CA ALA A 33 12.96 11.21 -4.25
C ALA A 33 12.82 12.18 -5.45
N ARG A 34 12.73 11.64 -6.67
CA ARG A 34 12.52 12.43 -7.88
C ARG A 34 11.16 13.14 -7.89
N GLU A 35 10.11 12.48 -7.43
CA GLU A 35 8.78 13.07 -7.35
C GLU A 35 8.69 14.15 -6.26
N LEU A 36 9.39 13.98 -5.13
CA LEU A 36 9.51 15.04 -4.12
C LEU A 36 10.16 16.30 -4.70
N VAL A 37 11.22 16.16 -5.50
CA VAL A 37 11.83 17.30 -6.21
C VAL A 37 10.82 17.96 -7.15
N ARG A 38 10.04 17.18 -7.91
CA ARG A 38 8.98 17.74 -8.78
C ARG A 38 7.92 18.51 -7.98
N VAL A 39 7.55 18.02 -6.80
CA VAL A 39 6.62 18.72 -5.91
C VAL A 39 7.22 20.03 -5.41
N VAL A 40 8.47 20.03 -4.96
CA VAL A 40 9.19 21.24 -4.54
C VAL A 40 9.26 22.27 -5.66
N LEU A 41 9.55 21.85 -6.89
CA LEU A 41 9.53 22.76 -8.04
C LEU A 41 8.13 23.31 -8.31
N GLY A 42 7.09 22.48 -8.19
CA GLY A 42 5.69 22.92 -8.28
C GLY A 42 5.32 23.98 -7.23
N ASP A 43 5.82 23.80 -6.00
CA ASP A 43 5.61 24.69 -4.86
C ASP A 43 6.34 26.03 -5.03
N LEU A 44 7.63 25.99 -5.39
CA LEU A 44 8.48 27.20 -5.47
C LEU A 44 8.26 28.03 -6.74
N VAL A 45 8.09 27.37 -7.89
CA VAL A 45 8.05 28.06 -9.20
C VAL A 45 6.81 27.73 -10.02
N GLY A 46 6.14 26.62 -9.73
CA GLY A 46 4.96 26.16 -10.48
C GLY A 46 3.63 26.78 -10.05
N GLY A 47 3.63 27.68 -9.07
CA GLY A 47 2.43 28.36 -8.58
C GLY A 47 1.41 27.44 -7.90
N TRP A 48 1.85 26.29 -7.38
CA TRP A 48 0.93 25.38 -6.68
C TRP A 48 0.49 25.99 -5.36
N SER A 49 -0.80 25.89 -5.06
CA SER A 49 -1.32 26.19 -3.73
C SER A 49 -0.82 25.18 -2.70
N GLY A 50 -0.76 25.57 -1.43
CA GLY A 50 -0.37 24.64 -0.36
C GLY A 50 -1.27 23.39 -0.27
N THR A 51 -2.54 23.48 -0.67
CA THR A 51 -3.43 22.31 -0.74
C THR A 51 -3.03 21.36 -1.87
N GLN A 52 -2.60 21.87 -3.03
CA GLN A 52 -2.09 21.05 -4.13
C GLN A 52 -0.79 20.35 -3.74
N VAL A 53 0.13 21.06 -3.08
CA VAL A 53 1.39 20.49 -2.57
C VAL A 53 1.11 19.34 -1.61
N ARG A 54 0.25 19.56 -0.60
CA ARG A 54 -0.10 18.52 0.38
C ARG A 54 -0.72 17.28 -0.27
N ARG A 55 -1.63 17.47 -1.24
CA ARG A 55 -2.20 16.35 -2.02
C ARG A 55 -1.13 15.61 -2.80
N ALA A 56 -0.22 16.32 -3.46
CA ALA A 56 0.88 15.72 -4.23
C ALA A 56 1.79 14.86 -3.33
N LEU A 57 2.13 15.38 -2.13
CA LEU A 57 2.94 14.66 -1.15
C LEU A 57 2.23 13.40 -0.65
N THR A 58 0.92 13.48 -0.42
CA THR A 58 0.09 12.31 -0.12
C THR A 58 0.11 11.30 -1.26
N ASP A 59 -0.12 11.71 -2.51
CA ASP A 59 -0.13 10.80 -3.66
C ASP A 59 1.20 10.09 -3.86
N VAL A 60 2.32 10.82 -3.71
CA VAL A 60 3.67 10.24 -3.77
C VAL A 60 3.89 9.24 -2.63
N THR A 61 3.42 9.55 -1.42
CA THR A 61 3.58 8.67 -0.25
C THR A 61 2.71 7.41 -0.39
N GLU A 62 1.45 7.54 -0.80
CA GLU A 62 0.55 6.41 -1.08
C GLU A 62 1.15 5.49 -2.15
N ALA A 63 1.67 6.05 -3.24
CA ALA A 63 2.33 5.25 -4.28
C ALA A 63 3.60 4.55 -3.78
N THR A 64 4.37 5.20 -2.91
CA THR A 64 5.59 4.62 -2.31
C THR A 64 5.23 3.43 -1.43
N LEU A 65 4.27 3.61 -0.52
CA LEU A 65 3.76 2.56 0.35
C LEU A 65 3.25 1.37 -0.47
N ARG A 66 2.53 1.66 -1.54
CA ARG A 66 1.98 0.65 -2.44
C ARG A 66 3.06 -0.17 -3.14
N GLY A 67 4.05 0.50 -3.75
CA GLY A 67 5.16 -0.16 -4.43
C GLY A 67 6.02 -1.00 -3.48
N ALA A 68 6.34 -0.46 -2.29
CA ALA A 68 7.10 -1.19 -1.28
C ALA A 68 6.31 -2.37 -0.69
N LEU A 69 5.00 -2.23 -0.51
CA LEU A 69 4.13 -3.31 -0.06
C LEU A 69 4.10 -4.46 -1.09
N ASP A 70 4.05 -4.15 -2.37
CA ASP A 70 4.09 -5.18 -3.42
C ASP A 70 5.40 -5.96 -3.40
N VAL A 71 6.53 -5.30 -3.13
CA VAL A 71 7.81 -5.98 -2.90
C VAL A 71 7.75 -6.87 -1.67
N ALA A 72 7.28 -6.36 -0.53
CA ALA A 72 7.19 -7.14 0.71
C ALA A 72 6.28 -8.38 0.56
N LEU A 73 5.13 -8.23 -0.10
CA LEU A 73 4.22 -9.33 -0.42
C LEU A 73 4.89 -10.38 -1.31
N ARG A 74 5.66 -9.95 -2.32
CA ARG A 74 6.42 -10.85 -3.19
C ARG A 74 7.48 -11.61 -2.41
N THR A 75 8.28 -10.93 -1.59
CA THR A 75 9.34 -11.52 -0.76
C THR A 75 8.79 -12.61 0.15
N VAL A 76 7.73 -12.31 0.90
CA VAL A 76 7.12 -13.30 1.82
C VAL A 76 6.50 -14.46 1.05
N ARG A 77 5.89 -14.20 -0.11
CA ARG A 77 5.34 -15.25 -0.96
C ARG A 77 6.41 -16.21 -1.49
N GLU A 78 7.56 -15.67 -1.90
CA GLU A 78 8.69 -16.47 -2.40
C GLU A 78 9.32 -17.32 -1.29
N ARG A 79 9.37 -16.80 -0.06
CA ARG A 79 9.91 -17.49 1.11
C ARG A 79 8.95 -18.54 1.70
N ASP A 80 7.66 -18.21 1.83
CA ASP A 80 6.68 -18.99 2.63
C ASP A 80 5.58 -19.66 1.77
N GLY A 81 5.67 -19.52 0.46
CA GLY A 81 4.65 -19.95 -0.50
C GLY A 81 3.45 -19.01 -0.61
N GLU A 82 2.36 -19.48 -1.22
CA GLU A 82 1.18 -18.65 -1.48
C GLU A 82 0.65 -17.96 -0.21
N LEU A 83 0.29 -16.68 -0.36
CA LEU A 83 -0.23 -15.87 0.73
C LEU A 83 -1.60 -16.38 1.18
N VAL A 84 -1.72 -16.70 2.47
CA VAL A 84 -2.99 -17.18 3.06
C VAL A 84 -3.73 -16.11 3.86
N THR A 85 -3.32 -14.85 3.73
CA THR A 85 -3.99 -13.71 4.34
C THR A 85 -4.15 -12.57 3.35
N ASP A 86 -5.25 -11.84 3.47
CA ASP A 86 -5.42 -10.53 2.84
C ASP A 86 -4.88 -9.47 3.82
N LEU A 87 -4.13 -8.49 3.32
CA LEU A 87 -3.60 -7.37 4.11
C LEU A 87 -4.21 -6.05 3.61
N LEU A 88 -4.55 -5.18 4.56
CA LEU A 88 -5.04 -3.83 4.38
C LEU A 88 -4.11 -2.85 5.12
N VAL A 89 -3.67 -1.81 4.42
CA VAL A 89 -2.97 -0.67 5.00
C VAL A 89 -3.95 0.50 5.05
N VAL A 90 -4.13 1.08 6.24
CA VAL A 90 -5.01 2.23 6.47
C VAL A 90 -4.15 3.44 6.77
N GLY A 91 -4.24 4.46 5.93
CA GLY A 91 -3.61 5.76 6.20
C GLY A 91 -4.36 6.49 7.32
N MET A 92 -3.63 6.84 8.37
CA MET A 92 -4.13 7.54 9.55
C MET A 92 -3.61 8.99 9.55
N GLY A 93 -4.03 9.78 10.54
CA GLY A 93 -3.51 11.13 10.75
C GLY A 93 -3.52 12.00 9.48
N ARG A 94 -2.38 12.60 9.17
CA ARG A 94 -2.23 13.50 8.02
C ARG A 94 -2.20 12.76 6.68
N LEU A 95 -1.76 11.50 6.67
CA LEU A 95 -1.82 10.64 5.49
C LEU A 95 -3.28 10.38 5.12
N GLY A 96 -4.11 9.96 6.08
CA GLY A 96 -5.54 9.74 5.88
C GLY A 96 -6.33 11.02 5.57
N GLY A 97 -5.89 12.16 6.10
CA GLY A 97 -6.46 13.48 5.81
C GLY A 97 -6.01 14.11 4.48
N ARG A 98 -5.07 13.47 3.76
CA ARG A 98 -4.45 13.99 2.53
C ARG A 98 -3.81 15.38 2.72
N GLU A 99 -3.15 15.54 3.85
CA GLU A 99 -2.55 16.80 4.30
C GLU A 99 -1.07 16.67 4.70
N LEU A 100 -0.33 15.75 4.04
CA LEU A 100 1.09 15.53 4.33
C LEU A 100 1.96 16.74 3.99
N GLY A 101 2.99 16.97 4.80
CA GLY A 101 4.13 17.85 4.51
C GLY A 101 5.40 17.07 4.14
N TYR A 102 6.46 17.76 3.75
CA TYR A 102 7.69 17.15 3.22
C TYR A 102 8.40 16.18 4.18
N ALA A 103 8.45 16.53 5.47
CA ALA A 103 9.10 15.73 6.52
C ALA A 103 8.11 14.87 7.32
N SER A 104 7.00 14.46 6.70
CA SER A 104 5.97 13.70 7.40
C SER A 104 6.29 12.22 7.43
N ASP A 105 6.16 11.63 8.60
CA ASP A 105 6.02 10.18 8.74
C ASP A 105 4.70 9.71 8.12
N ALA A 106 4.66 8.43 7.75
CA ALA A 106 3.45 7.78 7.29
C ALA A 106 2.73 7.11 8.47
N ASP A 107 1.77 7.82 9.05
CA ASP A 107 0.84 7.29 10.04
C ASP A 107 -0.01 6.17 9.40
N VAL A 108 0.21 4.91 9.79
CA VAL A 108 -0.49 3.75 9.19
C VAL A 108 -0.95 2.74 10.23
N LEU A 109 -2.07 2.07 9.92
CA LEU A 109 -2.54 0.89 10.63
C LEU A 109 -2.60 -0.29 9.67
N PHE A 110 -2.07 -1.44 10.11
CA PHE A 110 -2.14 -2.69 9.35
C PHE A 110 -3.24 -3.59 9.91
N VAL A 111 -4.10 -4.05 9.00
CA VAL A 111 -5.17 -4.98 9.32
C VAL A 111 -5.09 -6.16 8.37
N HIS A 112 -5.12 -7.38 8.89
CA HIS A 112 -5.12 -8.58 8.05
C HIS A 112 -6.36 -9.44 8.28
N ARG A 113 -6.72 -10.23 7.28
CA ARG A 113 -7.81 -11.18 7.34
C ARG A 113 -7.36 -12.51 6.74
N PRO A 114 -7.37 -13.62 7.50
CA PRO A 114 -7.10 -14.94 6.95
C PRO A 114 -8.04 -15.24 5.78
N ARG A 115 -7.52 -15.84 4.71
CA ARG A 115 -8.34 -16.32 3.59
C ARG A 115 -9.19 -17.52 4.03
N PRO A 116 -10.34 -17.78 3.39
CA PRO A 116 -11.17 -18.94 3.73
C PRO A 116 -10.35 -20.24 3.70
N GLY A 117 -10.44 -21.04 4.77
CA GLY A 117 -9.72 -22.31 4.90
C GLY A 117 -8.24 -22.18 5.31
N ALA A 118 -7.73 -20.96 5.55
CA ALA A 118 -6.38 -20.76 6.04
C ALA A 118 -6.28 -20.97 7.55
N ASP A 119 -5.16 -21.54 7.99
CA ASP A 119 -4.76 -21.52 9.40
C ASP A 119 -4.54 -20.08 9.89
N ALA A 120 -5.17 -19.72 11.01
CA ALA A 120 -5.21 -18.35 11.51
C ALA A 120 -3.84 -17.89 12.03
N GLU A 121 -3.07 -18.78 12.66
CA GLU A 121 -1.74 -18.45 13.17
C GLU A 121 -0.75 -18.25 12.03
N ARG A 122 -0.77 -19.11 11.01
CA ARG A 122 0.03 -18.96 9.79
C ARG A 122 -0.31 -17.65 9.08
N ALA A 123 -1.60 -17.32 8.96
CA ALA A 123 -2.04 -16.06 8.36
C ALA A 123 -1.55 -14.84 9.17
N ASN A 124 -1.58 -14.90 10.50
CA ASN A 124 -1.07 -13.84 11.37
C ASN A 124 0.46 -13.67 11.24
N ARG A 125 1.21 -14.78 11.23
CA ARG A 125 2.67 -14.75 11.01
C ARG A 125 3.03 -14.14 9.65
N GLN A 126 2.40 -14.60 8.56
CA GLN A 126 2.64 -14.04 7.23
C GLN A 126 2.30 -12.54 7.17
N ALA A 127 1.22 -12.10 7.81
CA ALA A 127 0.89 -10.67 7.87
C ALA A 127 1.96 -9.86 8.61
N ALA A 128 2.42 -10.35 9.76
CA ALA A 128 3.49 -9.71 10.54
C ALA A 128 4.79 -9.64 9.75
N ASP A 129 5.14 -10.70 9.03
CA ASP A 129 6.35 -10.75 8.21
C ASP A 129 6.30 -9.75 7.04
N VAL A 130 5.17 -9.64 6.35
CA VAL A 130 4.98 -8.64 5.28
C VAL A 130 5.15 -7.22 5.83
N VAL A 131 4.59 -6.94 7.01
CA VAL A 131 4.74 -5.63 7.65
C VAL A 131 6.20 -5.39 8.10
N GLY A 132 6.89 -6.42 8.56
CA GLY A 132 8.31 -6.38 8.91
C GLY A 132 9.20 -6.04 7.71
N GLU A 133 9.01 -6.74 6.59
CA GLU A 133 9.72 -6.49 5.32
C GLU A 133 9.47 -5.07 4.80
N LEU A 134 8.20 -4.63 4.81
CA LEU A 134 7.82 -3.28 4.39
C LEU A 134 8.53 -2.21 5.23
N ARG A 135 8.49 -2.33 6.56
CA ARG A 135 9.12 -1.39 7.48
C ARG A 135 10.63 -1.36 7.29
N SER A 136 11.25 -2.54 7.22
CA SER A 136 12.70 -2.67 7.04
C SER A 136 13.16 -1.95 5.77
N GLY A 137 12.52 -2.23 4.63
CA GLY A 137 12.92 -1.62 3.35
C GLY A 137 12.70 -0.10 3.28
N LEU A 138 11.62 0.42 3.88
CA LEU A 138 11.32 1.85 3.85
C LEU A 138 12.21 2.69 4.78
N SER A 139 12.65 2.10 5.90
CA SER A 139 13.53 2.74 6.89
C SER A 139 15.03 2.45 6.67
N ASP A 140 15.40 1.65 5.66
CA ASP A 140 16.81 1.32 5.36
C ASP A 140 17.63 2.58 4.99
N ARG A 141 18.79 2.76 5.61
CA ARG A 141 19.66 3.94 5.41
C ARG A 141 20.87 3.65 4.52
N SER A 142 20.93 2.47 3.91
CA SER A 142 22.06 2.04 3.07
C SER A 142 22.17 2.79 1.74
N GLY A 143 21.16 3.59 1.36
CA GLY A 143 21.12 4.37 0.11
C GLY A 143 21.03 5.88 0.32
N PRO A 144 21.27 6.68 -0.73
CA PRO A 144 21.25 8.15 -0.65
C PRO A 144 19.84 8.74 -0.58
N ASP A 145 18.82 7.95 -0.92
CA ASP A 145 17.44 8.41 -0.99
C ASP A 145 16.81 8.55 0.42
N PRO A 146 15.96 9.57 0.65
CA PRO A 146 15.31 9.76 1.94
C PRO A 146 14.45 8.56 2.33
N VAL A 147 14.55 8.16 3.60
CA VAL A 147 13.69 7.14 4.21
C VAL A 147 12.23 7.62 4.28
N LEU A 148 11.32 6.67 4.44
CA LEU A 148 9.94 6.93 4.82
C LEU A 148 9.66 6.16 6.10
N GLU A 149 9.64 6.86 7.22
CA GLU A 149 9.33 6.23 8.51
C GLU A 149 7.83 5.93 8.58
N LEU A 150 7.51 4.73 9.06
CA LEU A 150 6.14 4.31 9.34
C LEU A 150 5.85 4.53 10.83
N ASP A 151 4.83 5.32 11.12
CA ASP A 151 4.33 5.51 12.48
C ASP A 151 3.06 4.67 12.70
N ALA A 152 3.09 3.82 13.74
CA ALA A 152 1.97 2.99 14.15
C ALA A 152 1.47 3.34 15.56
N ASP A 153 1.88 4.48 16.13
CA ASP A 153 1.49 4.93 17.48
C ASP A 153 -0.03 5.17 17.60
N LEU A 154 -0.70 5.42 16.48
CA LEU A 154 -2.16 5.64 16.42
C LEU A 154 -2.99 4.35 16.47
N ARG A 155 -2.37 3.17 16.62
CA ARG A 155 -3.10 1.90 16.78
C ARG A 155 -3.88 1.85 18.11
N PRO A 156 -5.01 1.14 18.17
CA PRO A 156 -5.90 1.17 19.35
C PRO A 156 -5.21 0.74 20.65
N GLU A 157 -4.21 -0.15 20.58
CA GLU A 157 -3.42 -0.61 21.72
C GLU A 157 -2.17 0.25 21.99
N GLY A 158 -1.94 1.32 21.21
CA GLY A 158 -0.74 2.17 21.27
C GLY A 158 0.56 1.40 21.05
N ARG A 159 1.71 1.95 21.43
CA ARG A 159 3.05 1.35 21.20
C ARG A 159 3.26 -0.09 21.69
N SER A 160 2.41 -0.60 22.57
CA SER A 160 2.52 -1.97 23.09
C SER A 160 1.75 -3.02 22.26
N GLY A 161 0.92 -2.60 21.30
CA GLY A 161 0.15 -3.50 20.44
C GLY A 161 0.96 -4.22 19.36
N PRO A 162 0.38 -5.24 18.71
CA PRO A 162 0.98 -5.82 17.51
C PRO A 162 1.02 -4.80 16.36
N TRP A 163 1.98 -4.95 15.45
CA TRP A 163 2.06 -4.11 14.25
C TRP A 163 0.93 -4.36 13.27
N CYS A 164 0.38 -5.57 13.25
CA CYS A 164 -0.75 -5.94 12.42
C CYS A 164 -1.85 -6.58 13.28
N ALA A 165 -3.07 -6.05 13.18
CA ALA A 165 -4.23 -6.57 13.89
C ALA A 165 -5.09 -7.45 12.98
N ALA A 166 -5.70 -8.50 13.53
CA ALA A 166 -6.70 -9.28 12.79
C ALA A 166 -7.97 -8.43 12.57
N TRP A 167 -8.63 -8.57 11.43
CA TRP A 167 -9.85 -7.82 11.07
C TRP A 167 -10.94 -7.89 12.15
N ARG A 168 -11.09 -9.05 12.81
CA ARG A 168 -12.07 -9.25 13.90
C ARG A 168 -11.72 -8.51 15.19
N ALA A 169 -10.45 -8.15 15.39
CA ALA A 169 -9.99 -7.41 16.56
C ALA A 169 -10.20 -5.90 16.41
N MET A 170 -10.56 -5.40 15.22
CA MET A 170 -10.84 -3.98 15.01
C MET A 170 -12.22 -3.64 15.60
N PRO A 171 -12.31 -2.81 16.64
CA PRO A 171 -13.60 -2.45 17.22
C PRO A 171 -14.45 -1.68 16.19
N PRO A 172 -15.78 -1.89 16.15
CA PRO A 172 -16.65 -1.09 15.32
C PRO A 172 -16.53 0.36 15.80
N THR A 173 -15.94 1.22 14.97
CA THR A 173 -15.72 2.67 15.20
C THR A 173 -14.86 3.06 16.40
N THR A 174 -13.54 3.01 16.25
CA THR A 174 -12.65 3.91 17.01
C THR A 174 -12.61 5.28 16.35
N HIS A 175 -13.33 6.24 16.92
CA HIS A 175 -12.97 7.65 16.77
C HIS A 175 -11.62 7.87 17.43
N VAL A 176 -10.55 7.98 16.63
CA VAL A 176 -9.24 8.45 17.10
C VAL A 176 -9.36 9.96 17.32
N GLY A 177 -9.90 10.33 18.48
CA GLY A 177 -9.88 11.69 18.98
C GLY A 177 -8.46 12.02 19.44
N ARG A 178 -7.87 13.05 18.82
CA ARG A 178 -6.59 13.66 19.19
C ARG A 178 -6.58 13.98 20.70
N ARG A 179 -5.85 13.22 21.53
CA ARG A 179 -5.52 13.66 22.89
C ARG A 179 -4.32 14.61 22.84
N GLY A 180 -4.59 15.85 22.45
CA GLY A 180 -3.76 16.98 22.87
C GLY A 180 -4.01 17.21 24.36
N GLY A 181 -2.95 17.31 25.15
CA GLY A 181 -3.03 17.54 26.58
C GLY A 181 -3.79 18.84 26.92
N SER A 182 -4.87 18.72 27.68
CA SER A 182 -5.09 19.51 28.89
C SER A 182 -6.37 18.98 29.57
N ARG A 183 -6.32 18.89 30.90
CA ARG A 183 -7.46 18.51 31.73
C ARG A 183 -8.54 19.58 31.56
N ARG A 184 -9.65 19.27 30.90
CA ARG A 184 -10.98 19.84 31.14
C ARG A 184 -12.02 18.99 30.41
N ARG A 185 -12.94 18.40 31.18
CA ARG A 185 -14.19 17.82 30.67
C ARG A 185 -15.07 18.99 30.24
N CYS A 186 -15.50 19.01 28.98
CA CYS A 186 -16.77 19.62 28.59
C CYS A 186 -17.39 18.72 27.53
N CYS A 187 -18.48 18.07 27.93
CA CYS A 187 -19.34 17.23 27.12
C CYS A 187 -20.13 18.13 26.16
N GLY A 188 -20.18 17.77 24.87
CA GLY A 188 -21.06 18.38 23.88
C GLY A 188 -21.27 17.42 22.72
N PRO A 189 -22.52 17.18 22.26
CA PRO A 189 -22.80 16.18 21.24
C PRO A 189 -22.51 16.75 19.85
N VAL A 190 -21.37 16.40 19.25
CA VAL A 190 -21.16 16.65 17.82
C VAL A 190 -21.81 15.51 17.04
N ARG A 191 -22.99 15.79 16.48
CA ARG A 191 -23.61 14.94 15.47
C ARG A 191 -22.85 15.13 14.15
N SER A 192 -22.07 14.15 13.72
CA SER A 192 -21.61 14.07 12.33
C SER A 192 -22.28 12.87 11.65
N ARG A 193 -23.32 13.19 10.87
CA ARG A 193 -23.81 12.31 9.81
C ARG A 193 -22.72 12.22 8.75
N GLY A 194 -22.32 11.01 8.39
CA GLY A 194 -21.39 10.76 7.29
C GLY A 194 -20.67 9.44 7.46
N THR A 195 -21.28 8.37 6.95
CA THR A 195 -20.63 7.10 6.63
C THR A 195 -19.50 7.38 5.63
N ARG A 196 -18.30 7.73 6.12
CA ARG A 196 -17.11 7.86 5.29
C ARG A 196 -16.44 6.50 5.22
N THR A 197 -16.60 5.87 4.06
CA THR A 197 -15.76 4.76 3.63
C THR A 197 -14.30 5.24 3.63
N TRP A 198 -13.46 4.55 4.40
CA TRP A 198 -12.02 4.80 4.41
C TRP A 198 -11.45 4.42 3.04
N PRO A 199 -10.55 5.23 2.46
CA PRO A 199 -9.86 4.83 1.24
C PRO A 199 -9.03 3.58 1.55
N VAL A 200 -9.47 2.45 0.98
CA VAL A 200 -8.70 1.21 0.99
C VAL A 200 -7.52 1.41 0.06
N LEU A 201 -6.33 1.66 0.62
CA LEU A 201 -5.12 1.90 -0.16
C LEU A 201 -4.71 0.66 -0.98
N HIS A 202 -5.05 -0.55 -0.51
CA HIS A 202 -4.88 -1.78 -1.26
C HIS A 202 -5.73 -2.93 -0.71
N ARG A 203 -6.26 -3.80 -1.60
CA ARG A 203 -6.67 -5.18 -1.27
C ARG A 203 -5.70 -6.16 -1.93
N ALA A 204 -4.78 -6.71 -1.16
CA ALA A 204 -4.02 -7.88 -1.63
C ALA A 204 -4.95 -9.09 -1.60
N GLY A 205 -5.49 -9.52 -2.75
CA GLY A 205 -6.43 -10.65 -2.78
C GLY A 205 -7.02 -11.06 -4.13
N ARG A 206 -6.77 -10.35 -5.23
CA ARG A 206 -7.26 -10.75 -6.57
C ARG A 206 -6.19 -10.62 -7.64
N ALA A 207 -5.29 -11.60 -7.72
CA ALA A 207 -4.39 -11.75 -8.86
C ALA A 207 -4.28 -13.20 -9.39
N ALA A 208 -5.26 -14.07 -9.12
CA ALA A 208 -5.22 -15.47 -9.58
C ALA A 208 -6.41 -15.91 -10.47
N ALA A 209 -7.41 -15.06 -10.70
CA ALA A 209 -8.63 -15.44 -11.45
C ALA A 209 -8.67 -14.93 -12.90
N LEU A 210 -7.94 -13.87 -13.26
CA LEU A 210 -8.00 -13.28 -14.61
C LEU A 210 -6.97 -13.84 -15.60
N ALA A 211 -5.90 -14.50 -15.12
CA ALA A 211 -4.90 -15.12 -16.01
C ALA A 211 -5.40 -16.43 -16.64
N ARG A 212 -6.27 -17.19 -15.96
CA ARG A 212 -6.80 -18.48 -16.47
C ARG A 212 -7.92 -18.34 -17.50
N GLY A 213 -8.48 -17.13 -17.68
CA GLY A 213 -9.54 -16.86 -18.65
C GLY A 213 -9.03 -16.57 -20.07
N ARG A 214 -7.75 -16.15 -20.22
CA ARG A 214 -7.17 -15.80 -21.52
C ARG A 214 -6.55 -16.98 -22.27
N ASP A 215 -6.05 -18.01 -21.56
CA ASP A 215 -5.46 -19.20 -22.21
C ASP A 215 -6.50 -20.16 -22.79
N ARG A 216 -7.73 -20.20 -22.24
CA ARG A 216 -8.81 -21.00 -22.85
C ARG A 216 -9.40 -20.38 -24.12
N ALA A 217 -9.27 -19.06 -24.30
CA ALA A 217 -9.80 -18.38 -25.49
C ALA A 217 -8.85 -18.45 -26.71
N ARG A 218 -7.61 -18.95 -26.55
CA ARG A 218 -6.63 -19.11 -27.64
C ARG A 218 -6.43 -20.55 -28.11
N GLY A 219 -6.98 -21.54 -27.41
CA GLY A 219 -6.85 -22.97 -27.76
C GLY A 219 -7.94 -23.54 -28.66
N GLY A 220 -8.78 -22.70 -29.27
CA GLY A 220 -9.97 -23.11 -30.01
C GLY A 220 -10.11 -22.42 -31.37
N ALA A 221 -9.06 -22.47 -32.19
CA ALA A 221 -9.16 -22.24 -33.63
C ALA A 221 -8.43 -23.39 -34.31
N GLY A 222 -9.16 -24.48 -34.54
CA GLY A 222 -8.69 -25.58 -35.37
C GLY A 222 -8.56 -25.10 -36.81
N ASP A 223 -7.40 -25.37 -37.40
CA ASP A 223 -7.03 -25.11 -38.78
C ASP A 223 -7.76 -26.10 -39.71
N PRO A 224 -8.62 -25.66 -40.66
CA PRO A 224 -9.27 -26.57 -41.59
C PRO A 224 -8.77 -26.28 -43.01
N SER A 225 -7.63 -26.85 -43.42
CA SER A 225 -7.23 -26.94 -44.84
C SER A 225 -6.01 -27.84 -45.06
N ALA A 226 -6.20 -29.15 -45.17
CA ALA A 226 -5.26 -30.06 -45.86
C ALA A 226 -5.93 -31.43 -46.16
N GLU A 227 -6.91 -31.43 -47.05
CA GLU A 227 -7.29 -32.59 -47.89
C GLU A 227 -7.33 -32.02 -49.32
N GLY A 228 -6.51 -32.45 -50.28
CA GLY A 228 -6.28 -33.83 -50.69
C GLY A 228 -7.10 -34.08 -51.95
N THR A 229 -6.76 -33.43 -53.07
CA THR A 229 -7.39 -33.71 -54.38
C THR A 229 -6.58 -34.76 -55.11
N ASP A 230 -7.12 -35.99 -55.14
CA ASP A 230 -6.75 -37.05 -56.09
C ASP A 230 -8.03 -37.56 -56.78
N GLY A 231 -7.98 -37.62 -58.12
CA GLY A 231 -8.77 -38.50 -58.98
C GLY A 231 -10.02 -37.91 -59.64
N VAL A 232 -9.94 -37.62 -60.96
CA VAL A 232 -10.40 -38.46 -62.10
C VAL A 232 -9.79 -37.91 -63.39
#